data_AF-A0A968NK53-F1
#
_entry.id   AF-A0A968NK53-F1
#
_cell.length_a   1.000
_cell.length_b   1.000
_cell.length_c   1.000
_cell.angle_alpha   90.00
_cell.angle_beta   90.00
_cell.angle_gamma   90.00
#
_symmetry.space_group_name_H-M   'P 1'
#
loop_
_entity.id
_entity.type
_entity.pdbx_description
1 polymer ?
#
loop_
_entity_poly.entity_id
_entity_poly.type
_entity_poly.pdbx_seq_one_letter_code
_entity_poly.pdbx_strand_id
1 'polypeptide(L)'
;RNSRRIPRTSQALYSHFLDGTVTVQGILRVTAEALGIRIADSYEQMDCWWNRKTNELVTIELRLDDAAQKVFGFKTASANGSAAQPALVKSRVNLSRGVDLRWENILRLRIGNGNSIEINLANGVENPAAVPLNIIINKINQQLGATGIAQEKDGYLIIASATNGDSSRLEILDTSNDTANILLGLPPRTYRGSDARNARVIGLIELSNILNLSNQRYLRVEVDRNRLAEIDCAGANPSQTTPQEVCNAINQALAINNFATISSGRLVLNSPTTGFNSSIALQTPASQDATALLLGELTNKFYLGQDPQAAKIQGQRDLSEGVDLSENSTLQFRVDGNTRVTVNCAGESPVTRD
;
A
#
# COMPACT_ATOMS: atom_id res chain seq x y z
N ARG A 1 45.99 78.20 24.28
CA ARG A 1 44.71 77.50 24.54
C ARG A 1 44.03 77.21 23.21
N ASN A 2 43.87 75.91 22.90
CA ASN A 2 42.93 75.24 21.98
C ASN A 2 42.12 76.07 20.96
N SER A 3 42.11 75.67 19.68
CA SER A 3 41.07 74.76 19.13
C SER A 3 41.09 74.61 17.58
N ARG A 4 41.20 73.35 17.12
CA ARG A 4 40.62 72.66 15.93
C ARG A 4 40.36 73.40 14.61
N ARG A 5 40.89 72.86 13.49
CA ARG A 5 40.12 72.48 12.28
C ARG A 5 40.84 71.43 11.40
N ILE A 6 40.23 70.25 11.33
CA ILE A 6 40.06 69.23 10.25
C ILE A 6 41.16 69.07 9.17
N PRO A 7 41.69 67.85 8.95
CA PRO A 7 42.40 67.50 7.71
C PRO A 7 41.42 66.98 6.64
N ARG A 8 41.44 67.57 5.44
CA ARG A 8 40.90 66.91 4.24
C ARG A 8 42.05 66.20 3.52
N THR A 9 42.01 64.89 3.62
CA THR A 9 42.72 63.92 2.77
C THR A 9 42.34 64.15 1.32
N SER A 10 43.31 64.54 0.48
CA SER A 10 43.18 64.45 -0.97
C SER A 10 43.31 62.97 -1.37
N GLN A 11 42.28 62.46 -2.04
CA GLN A 11 42.33 61.22 -2.79
C GLN A 11 43.53 61.24 -3.73
N ALA A 12 44.42 60.25 -3.60
CA ALA A 12 45.42 59.97 -4.62
C ALA A 12 44.70 59.42 -5.86
N LEU A 13 44.45 60.30 -6.84
CA LEU A 13 44.17 59.89 -8.21
C LEU A 13 45.45 59.24 -8.75
N TYR A 14 45.43 57.92 -8.93
CA TYR A 14 46.48 57.21 -9.65
C TYR A 14 46.40 57.59 -11.13
N SER A 15 47.19 58.57 -11.55
CA SER A 15 47.43 58.84 -12.96
C SER A 15 48.54 57.89 -13.45
N HIS A 16 48.19 56.88 -14.24
CA HIS A 16 49.17 56.10 -14.97
C HIS A 16 49.72 56.93 -16.13
N PHE A 17 50.94 57.42 -16.00
CA PHE A 17 51.70 58.01 -17.10
C PHE A 17 52.42 56.88 -17.85
N LEU A 18 52.11 56.71 -19.13
CA LEU A 18 52.85 55.86 -20.04
C LEU A 18 53.76 56.78 -20.87
N ASP A 19 55.07 56.72 -20.64
CA ASP A 19 56.05 57.52 -21.38
C ASP A 19 56.60 56.69 -22.55
N GLY A 20 56.37 57.16 -23.78
CA GLY A 20 56.69 56.46 -25.04
C GLY A 20 55.60 56.67 -26.12
N THR A 21 55.92 56.40 -27.38
CA THR A 21 54.96 56.48 -28.51
C THR A 21 53.86 55.43 -28.33
N VAL A 22 52.76 55.81 -27.68
CA VAL A 22 51.64 54.91 -27.40
C VAL A 22 50.86 54.70 -28.69
N THR A 23 50.90 53.49 -29.23
CA THR A 23 49.99 53.11 -30.31
C THR A 23 48.59 52.92 -29.75
N VAL A 24 47.55 53.17 -30.55
CA VAL A 24 46.14 52.91 -30.16
C VAL A 24 45.97 51.50 -29.60
N GLN A 25 46.72 50.53 -30.14
CA GLN A 25 46.77 49.15 -29.68
C GLN A 25 47.28 49.01 -28.23
N GLY A 26 48.28 49.81 -27.82
CA GLY A 26 48.80 49.81 -26.45
C GLY A 26 47.78 50.30 -25.42
N ILE A 27 47.04 51.39 -25.73
CA ILE A 27 46.00 51.93 -24.83
C ILE A 27 44.82 50.96 -24.69
N LEU A 28 44.39 50.36 -25.81
CA LEU A 28 43.32 49.37 -25.80
C LEU A 28 43.72 48.11 -25.04
N ARG A 29 44.99 47.68 -25.12
CA ARG A 29 45.50 46.53 -24.38
C ARG A 29 45.49 46.74 -22.87
N VAL A 30 45.95 47.90 -22.39
CA VAL A 30 45.93 48.24 -20.95
C VAL A 30 44.49 48.30 -20.44
N THR A 31 43.57 48.89 -21.21
CA THR A 31 42.15 48.95 -20.85
C THR A 31 41.52 47.55 -20.82
N ALA A 32 41.87 46.70 -21.79
CA ALA A 32 41.38 45.34 -21.85
C ALA A 32 41.90 44.51 -20.65
N GLU A 33 43.18 44.59 -20.33
CA GLU A 33 43.76 43.92 -19.14
C GLU A 33 43.09 44.38 -17.84
N ALA A 34 42.83 45.68 -17.68
CA ALA A 34 42.14 46.22 -16.51
C ALA A 34 40.69 45.71 -16.39
N LEU A 35 40.03 45.42 -17.52
CA LEU A 35 38.68 44.87 -17.58
C LEU A 35 38.65 43.33 -17.60
N GLY A 36 39.81 42.66 -17.55
CA GLY A 36 39.91 41.21 -17.70
C GLY A 36 39.60 40.69 -19.12
N ILE A 37 39.59 41.60 -20.10
CA ILE A 37 39.33 41.32 -21.52
C ILE A 37 40.69 41.11 -22.21
N ARG A 38 40.82 40.08 -23.05
CA ARG A 38 42.00 39.93 -23.92
C ARG A 38 41.63 40.31 -25.34
N ILE A 39 42.50 41.10 -25.98
CA ILE A 39 42.43 41.42 -27.40
C ILE A 39 43.30 40.40 -28.13
N ALA A 40 42.79 39.83 -29.22
CA ALA A 40 43.56 38.95 -30.09
C ALA A 40 44.72 39.73 -30.72
N ASP A 41 45.94 39.22 -30.56
CA ASP A 41 47.17 39.94 -30.93
C ASP A 41 47.72 39.51 -32.28
N SER A 42 47.24 38.39 -32.80
CA SER A 42 47.61 37.87 -34.11
C SER A 42 46.36 37.63 -34.95
N TYR A 43 46.51 37.74 -36.27
CA TYR A 43 45.40 37.61 -37.21
C TYR A 43 44.77 36.21 -37.15
N GLU A 44 45.56 35.20 -36.79
CA GLU A 44 45.13 33.81 -36.62
C GLU A 44 44.21 33.62 -35.39
N GLN A 45 44.26 34.54 -34.43
CA GLN A 45 43.42 34.54 -33.23
C GLN A 45 42.13 35.37 -33.41
N MET A 46 42.03 36.13 -34.49
CA MET A 46 40.85 36.93 -34.78
C MET A 46 39.79 36.06 -35.46
N ASP A 47 38.58 36.08 -34.91
CA ASP A 47 37.43 35.41 -35.53
C ASP A 47 36.88 36.22 -36.71
N CYS A 48 37.66 36.23 -37.79
CA CYS A 48 37.38 36.94 -39.02
C CYS A 48 36.25 36.26 -39.79
N TRP A 49 35.14 36.98 -40.02
CA TRP A 49 33.94 36.43 -40.65
C TRP A 49 34.17 35.85 -42.05
N TRP A 50 35.19 36.32 -42.79
CA TRP A 50 35.57 35.78 -44.10
C TRP A 50 36.36 34.47 -44.06
N ASN A 51 36.84 34.03 -42.88
CA ASN A 51 37.55 32.76 -42.69
C ASN A 51 36.65 31.66 -42.12
N ARG A 52 35.37 31.94 -41.86
CA ARG A 52 34.45 30.98 -41.25
C ARG A 52 33.89 30.01 -42.27
N LYS A 53 33.78 28.74 -41.88
CA LYS A 53 33.12 27.69 -42.70
C LYS A 53 31.60 27.78 -42.67
N THR A 54 31.04 28.46 -41.68
CA THR A 54 29.59 28.66 -41.48
C THR A 54 29.31 30.11 -41.09
N ASN A 55 28.12 30.61 -41.42
CA ASN A 55 27.68 31.97 -41.05
C ASN A 55 27.25 32.08 -39.58
N GLU A 56 27.40 31.02 -38.78
CA GLU A 56 27.01 31.01 -37.38
C GLU A 56 28.07 31.70 -36.52
N LEU A 57 27.63 32.70 -35.75
CA LEU A 57 28.46 33.37 -34.75
C LEU A 57 28.36 32.58 -33.44
N VAL A 58 29.38 31.79 -33.12
CA VAL A 58 29.50 31.15 -31.81
C VAL A 58 30.07 32.19 -30.85
N THR A 59 29.21 32.86 -30.07
CA THR A 59 29.61 33.95 -29.16
C THR A 59 30.18 33.49 -27.82
N ILE A 60 30.24 32.18 -27.58
CA ILE A 60 30.67 31.61 -26.30
C ILE A 60 31.61 30.44 -26.57
N GLU A 61 32.92 30.68 -26.51
CA GLU A 61 33.92 29.63 -26.28
C GLU A 61 34.22 29.54 -24.79
N LEU A 62 34.03 28.35 -24.20
CA LEU A 62 34.35 28.12 -22.80
C LEU A 62 35.87 28.16 -22.61
N ARG A 63 36.33 29.12 -21.82
CA ARG A 63 37.72 29.20 -21.38
C ARG A 63 37.99 28.09 -20.37
N LEU A 64 38.56 26.98 -20.85
CA LEU A 64 38.94 25.80 -20.05
C LEU A 64 40.06 26.07 -19.02
N ASP A 65 40.35 27.34 -18.73
CA ASP A 65 41.29 27.85 -17.72
C ASP A 65 40.60 28.59 -16.55
N ASP A 66 39.28 28.43 -16.41
CA ASP A 66 38.53 28.93 -15.26
C ASP A 66 38.84 28.16 -13.96
N ALA A 67 38.22 28.59 -12.86
CA ALA A 67 38.43 27.98 -11.55
C ALA A 67 37.81 26.58 -11.41
N ALA A 68 37.05 26.06 -12.38
CA ALA A 68 36.30 24.82 -12.23
C ALA A 68 37.21 23.63 -11.92
N GLN A 69 38.38 23.53 -12.58
CA GLN A 69 39.35 22.48 -12.28
C GLN A 69 39.92 22.58 -10.86
N LYS A 70 40.10 23.81 -10.34
CA LYS A 70 40.66 24.04 -9.01
C LYS A 70 39.63 23.86 -7.89
N VAL A 71 38.37 24.19 -8.15
CA VAL A 71 37.28 24.16 -7.16
C VAL A 71 36.56 22.81 -7.16
N PHE A 72 36.31 22.23 -8.33
CA PHE A 72 35.48 21.03 -8.50
C PHE A 72 36.24 19.81 -9.06
N GLY A 73 37.51 19.97 -9.47
CA GLY A 73 38.35 18.86 -9.94
C GLY A 73 38.11 18.40 -11.38
N PHE A 74 37.21 19.06 -12.11
CA PHE A 74 36.93 18.81 -13.54
C PHE A 74 36.92 20.13 -14.32
N LYS A 75 37.27 20.06 -15.61
CA LYS A 75 37.30 21.23 -16.51
C LYS A 75 35.93 21.61 -17.06
N THR A 76 35.02 20.64 -17.15
CA THR A 76 33.63 20.83 -17.57
C THR A 76 32.75 19.85 -16.81
N ALA A 77 31.58 20.32 -16.38
CA ALA A 77 30.48 19.44 -16.00
C ALA A 77 29.19 20.07 -16.47
N SER A 78 28.24 19.21 -16.83
CA SER A 78 26.85 19.59 -17.04
C SER A 78 26.02 18.73 -16.10
N ALA A 79 25.12 19.38 -15.38
CA ALA A 79 24.15 18.71 -14.52
C ALA A 79 22.78 19.26 -14.91
N ASN A 80 21.86 18.36 -15.24
CA ASN A 80 20.48 18.71 -15.50
C ASN A 80 19.62 18.21 -14.33
N GLY A 81 18.74 19.07 -13.84
CA GLY A 81 17.71 18.66 -12.89
C GLY A 81 16.66 17.76 -13.58
N SER A 82 15.99 16.92 -12.80
CA SER A 82 14.80 16.20 -13.24
C SER A 82 13.54 17.02 -12.95
N ALA A 83 12.53 16.90 -13.81
CA ALA A 83 11.20 17.42 -13.50
C ALA A 83 10.60 16.72 -12.26
N ALA A 84 9.88 17.48 -11.44
CA ALA A 84 9.20 16.96 -10.27
C ALA A 84 8.25 15.80 -10.64
N GLN A 85 8.33 14.69 -9.91
CA GLN A 85 7.53 13.48 -10.13
C GLN A 85 6.44 13.35 -9.06
N PRO A 86 5.34 12.63 -9.34
CA PRO A 86 4.35 12.32 -8.33
C PRO A 86 4.82 11.18 -7.42
N ALA A 87 4.29 11.14 -6.19
CA ALA A 87 4.34 9.94 -5.37
C ALA A 87 3.55 8.83 -6.08
N LEU A 88 4.22 7.71 -6.35
CA LEU A 88 3.70 6.64 -7.20
C LEU A 88 3.98 5.27 -6.58
N VAL A 89 2.99 4.39 -6.66
CA VAL A 89 3.12 2.95 -6.37
C VAL A 89 2.74 2.18 -7.62
N LYS A 90 3.67 1.35 -8.11
CA LYS A 90 3.40 0.36 -9.15
C LYS A 90 3.23 -1.01 -8.49
N SER A 91 2.21 -1.75 -8.91
CA SER A 91 2.00 -3.13 -8.49
C SER A 91 3.18 -4.03 -8.87
N ARG A 92 3.48 -5.00 -8.01
CA ARG A 92 4.41 -6.11 -8.28
C ARG A 92 3.72 -7.33 -8.90
N VAL A 93 2.41 -7.31 -9.02
CA VAL A 93 1.58 -8.41 -9.50
C VAL A 93 0.99 -8.04 -10.86
N ASN A 94 1.06 -8.95 -11.82
CA ASN A 94 0.36 -8.77 -13.08
C ASN A 94 -1.12 -9.17 -12.90
N LEU A 95 -2.02 -8.21 -13.09
CA LEU A 95 -3.46 -8.34 -12.82
C LEU A 95 -4.27 -8.59 -14.11
N SER A 96 -3.61 -8.88 -15.24
CA SER A 96 -4.27 -9.11 -16.55
C SER A 96 -5.31 -10.23 -16.55
N ARG A 97 -5.18 -11.21 -15.64
CA ARG A 97 -6.11 -12.35 -15.53
C ARG A 97 -7.30 -12.10 -14.60
N GLY A 98 -7.41 -10.88 -14.06
CA GLY A 98 -8.39 -10.56 -13.02
C GLY A 98 -7.94 -11.01 -11.64
N VAL A 99 -8.68 -10.55 -10.63
CA VAL A 99 -8.33 -10.70 -9.21
C VAL A 99 -9.48 -11.30 -8.42
N ASP A 100 -9.22 -12.29 -7.59
CA ASP A 100 -10.22 -12.81 -6.65
C ASP A 100 -10.35 -11.87 -5.44
N LEU A 101 -11.48 -11.17 -5.37
CA LEU A 101 -11.84 -10.21 -4.33
C LEU A 101 -13.04 -10.69 -3.50
N ARG A 102 -13.25 -12.01 -3.37
CA ARG A 102 -14.34 -12.55 -2.52
C ARG A 102 -14.11 -12.30 -1.03
N TRP A 103 -12.85 -12.19 -0.62
CA TRP A 103 -12.46 -12.11 0.78
C TRP A 103 -11.67 -10.83 1.09
N GLU A 104 -10.59 -10.57 0.35
CA GLU A 104 -9.74 -9.39 0.49
C GLU A 104 -10.13 -8.35 -0.56
N ASN A 105 -11.06 -7.47 -0.22
CA ASN A 105 -11.73 -6.59 -1.18
C ASN A 105 -11.68 -5.10 -0.85
N ILE A 106 -11.06 -4.72 0.26
CA ILE A 106 -10.95 -3.31 0.67
C ILE A 106 -9.54 -2.80 0.39
N LEU A 107 -9.43 -1.71 -0.36
CA LEU A 107 -8.17 -0.96 -0.49
C LEU A 107 -8.28 0.34 0.28
N ARG A 108 -7.35 0.62 1.20
CA ARG A 108 -7.32 1.88 1.95
C ARG A 108 -6.17 2.77 1.49
N LEU A 109 -6.52 3.95 0.96
CA LEU A 109 -5.57 4.90 0.39
C LEU A 109 -5.63 6.24 1.11
N ARG A 110 -4.50 6.93 1.20
CA ARG A 110 -4.43 8.37 1.50
C ARG A 110 -3.61 9.07 0.42
N ILE A 111 -4.20 10.09 -0.22
CA ILE A 111 -3.55 10.93 -1.23
C ILE A 111 -3.34 12.32 -0.66
N GLY A 112 -2.15 12.89 -0.86
CA GLY A 112 -1.78 14.19 -0.32
C GLY A 112 -1.89 14.22 1.21
N ASN A 113 -2.46 15.30 1.73
CA ASN A 113 -2.73 15.50 3.16
C ASN A 113 -4.20 15.24 3.55
N GLY A 114 -4.97 14.58 2.68
CA GLY A 114 -6.38 14.27 2.92
C GLY A 114 -6.60 13.13 3.93
N ASN A 115 -7.87 12.86 4.20
CA ASN A 115 -8.30 11.69 4.97
C ASN A 115 -8.05 10.39 4.19
N SER A 116 -7.86 9.29 4.91
CA SER A 116 -7.82 7.97 4.27
C SER A 116 -9.21 7.57 3.76
N ILE A 117 -9.27 6.97 2.59
CA ILE A 117 -10.50 6.47 1.95
C ILE A 117 -10.41 4.96 1.85
N GLU A 118 -11.46 4.26 2.28
CA GLU A 118 -11.63 2.82 2.07
C GLU A 118 -12.48 2.56 0.83
N ILE A 119 -11.98 1.71 -0.05
CA ILE A 119 -12.56 1.46 -1.36
C ILE A 119 -12.92 -0.03 -1.41
N ASN A 120 -14.20 -0.36 -1.40
CA ASN A 120 -14.64 -1.75 -1.63
C ASN A 120 -14.65 -2.05 -3.12
N LEU A 121 -13.64 -2.81 -3.56
CA LEU A 121 -13.40 -3.15 -4.95
C LEU A 121 -14.32 -4.24 -5.49
N ALA A 122 -14.95 -5.05 -4.62
CA ALA A 122 -15.90 -6.08 -5.01
C ALA A 122 -17.36 -5.60 -5.02
N ASN A 123 -17.65 -4.44 -4.43
CA ASN A 123 -19.03 -3.95 -4.29
C ASN A 123 -19.71 -3.77 -5.67
N GLY A 124 -20.85 -4.42 -5.90
CA GLY A 124 -21.58 -4.33 -7.16
C GLY A 124 -20.85 -4.93 -8.39
N VAL A 125 -19.86 -5.80 -8.18
CA VAL A 125 -19.22 -6.57 -9.25
C VAL A 125 -19.95 -7.90 -9.43
N GLU A 126 -20.25 -8.27 -10.68
CA GLU A 126 -20.99 -9.50 -11.02
C GLU A 126 -20.23 -10.77 -10.65
N ASN A 127 -18.93 -10.82 -10.91
CA ASN A 127 -18.06 -11.95 -10.56
C ASN A 127 -16.89 -11.50 -9.64
N PRO A 128 -17.08 -11.51 -8.31
CA PRO A 128 -16.01 -11.17 -7.36
C PRO A 128 -14.83 -12.15 -7.38
N ALA A 129 -14.94 -13.33 -7.98
CA ALA A 129 -13.84 -14.30 -8.05
C ALA A 129 -12.79 -13.96 -9.12
N ALA A 130 -13.10 -13.04 -10.04
CA ALA A 130 -12.21 -12.64 -11.12
C ALA A 130 -12.49 -11.20 -11.57
N VAL A 131 -12.29 -10.24 -10.68
CA VAL A 131 -12.53 -8.81 -10.95
C VAL A 131 -11.48 -8.28 -11.95
N PRO A 132 -11.88 -7.77 -13.12
CA PRO A 132 -10.95 -7.24 -14.11
C PRO A 132 -10.24 -5.95 -13.66
N LEU A 133 -8.99 -5.75 -14.11
CA LEU A 133 -8.17 -4.59 -13.73
C LEU A 133 -8.81 -3.23 -14.07
N ASN A 134 -9.51 -3.12 -15.21
CA ASN A 134 -10.22 -1.89 -15.57
C ASN A 134 -11.35 -1.55 -14.59
N ILE A 135 -12.05 -2.55 -14.04
CA ILE A 135 -13.07 -2.34 -13.01
C ILE A 135 -12.43 -1.81 -11.72
N ILE A 136 -11.28 -2.37 -11.33
CA ILE A 136 -10.52 -1.91 -10.16
C ILE A 136 -10.11 -0.44 -10.33
N ILE A 137 -9.52 -0.09 -11.48
CA ILE A 137 -9.11 1.28 -11.80
C ILE A 137 -10.28 2.25 -11.75
N ASN A 138 -11.39 1.89 -12.38
CA ASN A 138 -12.59 2.72 -12.40
C ASN A 138 -13.12 2.97 -11.00
N LYS A 139 -13.16 1.95 -10.14
CA LYS A 139 -13.59 2.09 -8.75
C LYS A 139 -12.67 2.98 -7.93
N ILE A 140 -11.35 2.84 -8.09
CA ILE A 140 -10.39 3.69 -7.37
C ILE A 140 -10.57 5.15 -7.78
N ASN A 141 -10.56 5.43 -9.07
CA ASN A 141 -10.72 6.79 -9.60
C ASN A 141 -12.08 7.40 -9.23
N GLN A 142 -13.16 6.61 -9.32
CA GLN A 142 -14.50 7.05 -8.92
C GLN A 142 -14.58 7.41 -7.44
N GLN A 143 -14.04 6.58 -6.55
CA GLN A 143 -14.11 6.82 -5.11
C GLN A 143 -13.23 8.01 -4.68
N LEU A 144 -12.15 8.26 -5.40
CA LEU A 144 -11.28 9.42 -5.18
C LEU A 144 -11.79 10.71 -5.85
N GLY A 145 -12.87 10.63 -6.65
CA GLY A 145 -13.42 11.78 -7.37
C GLY A 145 -12.46 12.39 -8.39
N ALA A 146 -11.51 11.61 -8.92
CA ALA A 146 -10.46 12.08 -9.81
C ALA A 146 -10.15 11.06 -10.90
N THR A 147 -9.81 11.53 -12.10
CA THR A 147 -9.36 10.68 -13.20
C THR A 147 -7.83 10.65 -13.25
N GLY A 148 -7.27 9.47 -13.56
CA GLY A 148 -5.82 9.30 -13.75
C GLY A 148 -4.99 9.07 -12.49
N ILE A 149 -5.61 8.91 -11.32
CA ILE A 149 -4.88 8.47 -10.11
C ILE A 149 -4.50 6.99 -10.24
N ALA A 150 -5.47 6.13 -10.54
CA ALA A 150 -5.24 4.74 -10.89
C ALA A 150 -5.17 4.57 -12.41
N GLN A 151 -4.17 3.85 -12.88
CA GLN A 151 -3.90 3.59 -14.29
C GLN A 151 -3.40 2.16 -14.49
N GLU A 152 -3.54 1.66 -15.72
CA GLU A 152 -2.99 0.38 -16.14
C GLU A 152 -1.75 0.62 -17.01
N LYS A 153 -0.74 -0.23 -16.83
CA LYS A 153 0.38 -0.34 -17.76
C LYS A 153 0.91 -1.77 -17.78
N ASP A 154 0.84 -2.42 -18.94
CA ASP A 154 1.35 -3.77 -19.19
C ASP A 154 0.76 -4.85 -18.24
N GLY A 155 -0.51 -4.69 -17.87
CA GLY A 155 -1.22 -5.54 -16.90
C GLY A 155 -0.94 -5.20 -15.43
N TYR A 156 -0.16 -4.15 -15.14
CA TYR A 156 0.12 -3.71 -13.78
C TYR A 156 -0.70 -2.48 -13.41
N LEU A 157 -1.21 -2.45 -12.17
CA LEU A 157 -1.81 -1.27 -11.58
C LEU A 157 -0.74 -0.25 -11.20
N ILE A 158 -0.94 0.99 -11.60
CA ILE A 158 -0.17 2.15 -11.16
C ILE A 158 -1.13 3.07 -10.41
N ILE A 159 -0.76 3.48 -9.19
CA ILE A 159 -1.46 4.51 -8.43
C ILE A 159 -0.48 5.67 -8.25
N ALA A 160 -0.86 6.85 -8.72
CA ALA A 160 -0.05 8.06 -8.62
C ALA A 160 -0.86 9.21 -8.02
N SER A 161 -0.22 9.99 -7.15
CA SER A 161 -0.80 11.25 -6.69
C SER A 161 -0.94 12.22 -7.87
N ALA A 162 -1.99 13.06 -7.84
CA ALA A 162 -2.23 14.07 -8.87
C ALA A 162 -1.24 15.26 -8.79
N THR A 163 -0.54 15.42 -7.67
CA THR A 163 0.46 16.49 -7.46
C THR A 163 1.87 15.96 -7.69
N ASN A 164 2.79 16.83 -8.10
CA ASN A 164 4.22 16.50 -8.27
C ASN A 164 5.09 17.16 -7.21
N GLY A 165 6.28 16.61 -7.00
CA GLY A 165 7.31 17.18 -6.11
C GLY A 165 7.08 16.84 -4.65
N ASP A 166 7.75 17.57 -3.77
CA ASP A 166 7.91 17.19 -2.35
C ASP A 166 6.60 17.22 -1.54
N SER A 167 5.56 17.90 -2.03
CA SER A 167 4.22 17.89 -1.44
C SER A 167 3.39 16.68 -1.88
N SER A 168 3.86 15.93 -2.88
CA SER A 168 3.19 14.74 -3.38
C SER A 168 3.29 13.61 -2.39
N ARG A 169 2.13 13.05 -2.03
CA ARG A 169 2.04 11.99 -1.03
C ARG A 169 1.02 10.95 -1.45
N LEU A 170 1.39 9.69 -1.30
CA LEU A 170 0.55 8.52 -1.52
C LEU A 170 0.88 7.51 -0.43
N GLU A 171 -0.14 7.07 0.29
CA GLU A 171 -0.01 6.02 1.29
C GLU A 171 -1.03 4.91 1.06
N ILE A 172 -0.51 3.69 1.12
CA ILE A 172 -1.29 2.47 1.26
C ILE A 172 -1.30 2.13 2.75
N LEU A 173 -2.49 2.00 3.32
CA LEU A 173 -2.70 1.79 4.75
C LEU A 173 -3.34 0.42 4.97
N ASP A 174 -2.90 -0.29 6.00
CA ASP A 174 -3.52 -1.57 6.37
C ASP A 174 -4.99 -1.37 6.81
N THR A 175 -5.86 -2.29 6.44
CA THR A 175 -7.25 -2.34 6.93
C THR A 175 -7.75 -3.78 7.09
N SER A 176 -8.98 -3.98 7.54
CA SER A 176 -9.64 -5.29 7.52
C SER A 176 -10.00 -5.69 6.09
N ASN A 177 -9.81 -6.97 5.73
CA ASN A 177 -10.00 -7.48 4.36
C ASN A 177 -9.16 -6.71 3.33
N ASP A 178 -7.94 -6.33 3.72
CA ASP A 178 -7.04 -5.52 2.90
C ASP A 178 -6.57 -6.28 1.65
N THR A 179 -6.81 -5.67 0.50
CA THR A 179 -6.46 -6.19 -0.82
C THR A 179 -5.08 -5.74 -1.30
N ALA A 180 -4.38 -4.88 -0.55
CA ALA A 180 -3.08 -4.31 -0.94
C ALA A 180 -2.04 -5.39 -1.27
N ASN A 181 -2.05 -6.52 -0.58
CA ASN A 181 -1.13 -7.61 -0.87
C ASN A 181 -1.43 -8.26 -2.23
N ILE A 182 -2.68 -8.61 -2.51
CA ILE A 182 -3.06 -9.25 -3.77
C ILE A 182 -2.92 -8.27 -4.95
N LEU A 183 -3.27 -6.99 -4.76
CA LEU A 183 -3.23 -6.01 -5.85
C LEU A 183 -1.86 -5.41 -6.11
N LEU A 184 -1.08 -5.13 -5.06
CA LEU A 184 0.17 -4.37 -5.17
C LEU A 184 1.40 -5.22 -4.84
N GLY A 185 1.22 -6.43 -4.30
CA GLY A 185 2.31 -7.23 -3.74
C GLY A 185 2.91 -6.61 -2.48
N LEU A 186 2.10 -5.85 -1.73
CA LEU A 186 2.49 -5.19 -0.49
C LEU A 186 1.96 -5.99 0.71
N PRO A 187 2.82 -6.74 1.42
CA PRO A 187 2.38 -7.42 2.64
C PRO A 187 1.94 -6.38 3.69
N PRO A 188 0.97 -6.74 4.56
CA PRO A 188 0.49 -5.84 5.59
C PRO A 188 1.63 -5.46 6.55
N ARG A 189 1.59 -4.24 7.09
CA ARG A 189 2.57 -3.78 8.09
C ARG A 189 2.10 -4.04 9.52
N THR A 190 0.81 -4.32 9.68
CA THR A 190 0.13 -4.59 10.93
C THR A 190 -0.46 -5.99 10.87
N TYR A 191 0.05 -6.87 11.73
CA TYR A 191 -0.47 -8.22 11.87
C TYR A 191 -1.34 -8.28 13.12
N ARG A 192 -2.51 -8.89 13.00
CA ARG A 192 -3.43 -9.09 14.12
C ARG A 192 -3.63 -10.57 14.33
N GLY A 193 -3.76 -10.93 15.60
CA GLY A 193 -4.34 -12.21 15.96
C GLY A 193 -5.80 -12.30 15.55
N SER A 194 -6.39 -13.47 15.74
CA SER A 194 -7.83 -13.65 15.64
C SER A 194 -8.40 -13.90 17.02
N ASP A 195 -9.59 -13.37 17.27
CA ASP A 195 -10.34 -13.67 18.49
C ASP A 195 -10.84 -15.12 18.48
N ALA A 196 -11.19 -15.62 19.66
CA ALA A 196 -11.83 -16.92 19.79
C ALA A 196 -13.15 -16.95 18.98
N ARG A 197 -13.35 -18.00 18.20
CA ARG A 197 -14.57 -18.21 17.41
C ARG A 197 -15.36 -19.37 17.99
N ASN A 198 -16.69 -19.28 17.94
CA ASN A 198 -17.58 -20.36 18.29
C ASN A 198 -17.69 -21.38 17.15
N ALA A 199 -18.08 -22.60 17.51
CA ALA A 199 -18.55 -23.60 16.56
C ALA A 199 -19.80 -23.07 15.87
N ARG A 200 -19.80 -23.13 14.53
CA ARG A 200 -20.87 -22.58 13.71
C ARG A 200 -21.21 -23.53 12.57
N VAL A 201 -22.51 -23.78 12.40
CA VAL A 201 -23.08 -24.52 11.27
C VAL A 201 -23.95 -23.58 10.47
N ILE A 202 -23.75 -23.56 9.15
CA ILE A 202 -24.65 -22.85 8.21
C ILE A 202 -25.29 -23.92 7.33
N GLY A 203 -26.61 -23.91 7.24
CA GLY A 203 -27.35 -24.76 6.31
C GLY A 203 -26.96 -24.48 4.86
N LEU A 204 -26.83 -25.56 4.07
CA LEU A 204 -26.49 -25.50 2.65
C LEU A 204 -27.68 -25.21 1.74
N ILE A 205 -28.90 -25.26 2.29
CA ILE A 205 -30.14 -24.97 1.58
C ILE A 205 -30.80 -23.72 2.13
N GLU A 206 -31.43 -22.95 1.23
CA GLU A 206 -32.36 -21.90 1.63
C GLU A 206 -33.70 -22.54 1.97
N LEU A 207 -34.19 -22.24 3.17
CA LEU A 207 -35.47 -22.73 3.66
C LEU A 207 -36.60 -21.93 3.02
N SER A 208 -37.61 -22.66 2.55
CA SER A 208 -38.91 -22.08 2.21
C SER A 208 -39.53 -21.43 3.44
N ASN A 209 -40.37 -20.40 3.22
CA ASN A 209 -41.18 -19.78 4.28
C ASN A 209 -42.12 -20.77 4.98
N ILE A 210 -42.44 -21.88 4.30
CA ILE A 210 -43.26 -22.98 4.81
C ILE A 210 -42.52 -24.29 4.57
N LEU A 211 -42.36 -25.07 5.64
CA LEU A 211 -41.72 -26.37 5.69
C LEU A 211 -42.77 -27.43 6.04
N ASN A 212 -42.72 -28.57 5.35
CA ASN A 212 -43.51 -29.74 5.70
C ASN A 212 -42.64 -30.72 6.50
N LEU A 213 -42.76 -30.66 7.82
CA LEU A 213 -42.11 -31.55 8.77
C LEU A 213 -43.07 -32.67 9.25
N SER A 214 -44.04 -33.09 8.43
CA SER A 214 -44.97 -34.15 8.86
C SER A 214 -44.30 -35.53 8.99
N ASN A 215 -43.21 -35.77 8.24
CA ASN A 215 -42.53 -37.08 8.16
C ASN A 215 -41.05 -37.04 8.57
N GLN A 216 -40.45 -35.84 8.61
CA GLN A 216 -39.04 -35.60 8.93
C GLN A 216 -39.00 -34.39 9.85
N ARG A 217 -39.05 -34.62 11.17
CA ARG A 217 -39.25 -33.56 12.16
C ARG A 217 -38.23 -33.52 13.27
N TYR A 218 -37.43 -34.57 13.45
CA TYR A 218 -36.48 -34.60 14.55
C TYR A 218 -35.09 -34.13 14.12
N LEU A 219 -34.48 -33.28 14.92
CA LEU A 219 -33.07 -32.92 14.85
C LEU A 219 -32.41 -33.35 16.16
N ARG A 220 -31.28 -34.05 16.08
CA ARG A 220 -30.52 -34.43 17.27
C ARG A 220 -29.18 -33.71 17.26
N VAL A 221 -28.97 -32.88 18.28
CA VAL A 221 -27.81 -32.01 18.37
C VAL A 221 -27.21 -32.03 19.77
N GLU A 222 -25.89 -32.13 19.82
CA GLU A 222 -25.09 -31.92 21.01
C GLU A 222 -24.36 -30.58 20.89
N VAL A 223 -24.40 -29.79 21.96
CA VAL A 223 -23.72 -28.50 22.06
C VAL A 223 -22.72 -28.55 23.21
N ASP A 224 -21.49 -28.12 22.92
CA ASP A 224 -20.41 -27.94 23.90
C ASP A 224 -20.15 -29.17 24.81
N ARG A 225 -20.44 -30.37 24.28
CA ARG A 225 -20.31 -31.68 24.94
C ARG A 225 -21.04 -31.79 26.28
N ASN A 226 -22.05 -30.94 26.51
CA ASN A 226 -22.78 -30.89 27.78
C ASN A 226 -24.30 -30.80 27.63
N ARG A 227 -24.80 -30.52 26.43
CA ARG A 227 -26.24 -30.42 26.13
C ARG A 227 -26.56 -31.21 24.89
N LEU A 228 -27.15 -32.40 25.07
CA LEU A 228 -27.67 -33.23 23.99
C LEU A 228 -29.19 -33.19 24.02
N ALA A 229 -29.80 -32.89 22.88
CA ALA A 229 -31.25 -32.95 22.72
C ALA A 229 -31.63 -33.59 21.38
N GLU A 230 -32.67 -34.42 21.40
CA GLU A 230 -33.43 -34.81 20.22
C GLU A 230 -34.71 -33.96 20.21
N ILE A 231 -34.86 -33.17 19.16
CA ILE A 231 -35.73 -31.99 19.14
C ILE A 231 -36.78 -32.20 18.07
N ASP A 232 -38.04 -32.13 18.46
CA ASP A 232 -39.15 -32.02 17.52
C ASP A 232 -39.20 -30.60 16.96
N CYS A 233 -38.74 -30.43 15.73
CA CYS A 233 -38.67 -29.15 15.04
C CYS A 233 -40.01 -28.72 14.41
N ALA A 234 -41.04 -29.56 14.42
CA ALA A 234 -42.32 -29.21 13.83
C ALA A 234 -43.07 -28.18 14.68
N GLY A 235 -43.70 -27.22 14.01
CA GLY A 235 -44.64 -26.28 14.61
C GLY A 235 -45.97 -26.95 14.98
N ALA A 236 -46.93 -26.16 15.45
CA ALA A 236 -48.25 -26.68 15.84
C ALA A 236 -48.97 -27.42 14.68
N ASN A 237 -48.72 -27.00 13.44
CA ASN A 237 -49.09 -27.74 12.23
C ASN A 237 -47.82 -28.23 11.50
N PRO A 238 -47.49 -29.52 11.57
CA PRO A 238 -46.27 -30.06 10.94
C PRO A 238 -46.18 -29.83 9.43
N SER A 239 -47.32 -29.74 8.73
CA SER A 239 -47.34 -29.51 7.28
C SER A 239 -47.15 -28.04 6.88
N GLN A 240 -47.17 -27.13 7.86
CA GLN A 240 -47.08 -25.68 7.68
C GLN A 240 -46.10 -25.04 8.68
N THR A 241 -45.00 -25.73 8.99
CA THR A 241 -44.01 -25.23 9.96
C THR A 241 -43.20 -24.08 9.36
N THR A 242 -43.02 -23.01 10.09
CA THR A 242 -42.19 -21.87 9.70
C THR A 242 -40.73 -22.06 10.14
N PRO A 243 -39.74 -21.49 9.42
CA PRO A 243 -38.35 -21.50 9.87
C PRO A 243 -38.14 -20.92 11.27
N GLN A 244 -38.97 -19.94 11.68
CA GLN A 244 -38.90 -19.36 13.01
C GLN A 244 -39.39 -20.33 14.10
N GLU A 245 -40.43 -21.12 13.84
CA GLU A 245 -40.86 -22.18 14.76
C GLU A 245 -39.76 -23.23 14.95
N VAL A 246 -39.05 -23.60 13.88
CA VAL A 246 -37.88 -24.50 13.98
C VAL A 246 -36.81 -23.90 14.89
N CYS A 247 -36.42 -22.63 14.69
CA CYS A 247 -35.44 -21.97 15.55
C CYS A 247 -35.92 -21.92 17.01
N ASN A 248 -37.19 -21.61 17.25
CA ASN A 248 -37.77 -21.55 18.59
C ASN A 248 -37.74 -22.92 19.27
N ALA A 249 -38.16 -23.98 18.58
CA ALA A 249 -38.13 -25.35 19.09
C ALA A 249 -36.72 -25.78 19.49
N ILE A 250 -35.72 -25.49 18.63
CA ILE A 250 -34.32 -25.82 18.91
C ILE A 250 -33.79 -25.05 20.13
N ASN A 251 -33.99 -23.73 20.15
CA ASN A 251 -33.51 -22.87 21.23
C ASN A 251 -34.16 -23.24 22.57
N GLN A 252 -35.46 -23.55 22.56
CA GLN A 252 -36.21 -23.96 23.74
C GLN A 252 -35.74 -25.32 24.26
N ALA A 253 -35.59 -26.31 23.39
CA ALA A 253 -35.17 -27.66 23.79
C ALA A 253 -33.76 -27.70 24.39
N LEU A 254 -32.85 -26.83 23.90
CA LEU A 254 -31.48 -26.72 24.42
C LEU A 254 -31.34 -25.75 25.59
N ALA A 255 -32.37 -24.95 25.87
CA ALA A 255 -32.32 -23.80 26.77
C ALA A 255 -31.11 -22.87 26.45
N ILE A 256 -30.92 -22.58 25.16
CA ILE A 256 -29.89 -21.66 24.66
C ILE A 256 -30.56 -20.60 23.79
N ASN A 257 -30.46 -19.34 24.20
CA ASN A 257 -30.96 -18.23 23.39
C ASN A 257 -30.08 -18.04 22.16
N ASN A 258 -30.71 -17.84 21.00
CA ASN A 258 -30.04 -17.57 19.72
C ASN A 258 -29.02 -18.64 19.27
N PHE A 259 -29.16 -19.88 19.74
CA PHE A 259 -28.37 -20.99 19.21
C PHE A 259 -28.72 -21.22 17.74
N ALA A 260 -30.01 -21.42 17.46
CA ALA A 260 -30.58 -21.49 16.13
C ALA A 260 -31.16 -20.14 15.69
N THR A 261 -30.75 -19.65 14.53
CA THR A 261 -31.27 -18.44 13.88
C THR A 261 -31.43 -18.64 12.37
N ILE A 262 -32.19 -17.77 11.71
CA ILE A 262 -32.24 -17.69 10.25
C ILE A 262 -31.38 -16.53 9.77
N SER A 263 -30.46 -16.81 8.85
CA SER A 263 -29.63 -15.80 8.20
C SER A 263 -29.63 -16.05 6.70
N SER A 264 -30.00 -15.04 5.91
CA SER A 264 -30.08 -15.14 4.44
C SER A 264 -30.89 -16.36 3.98
N GLY A 265 -32.03 -16.62 4.63
CA GLY A 265 -32.92 -17.74 4.33
C GLY A 265 -32.43 -19.12 4.81
N ARG A 266 -31.29 -19.21 5.50
CA ARG A 266 -30.68 -20.49 5.91
C ARG A 266 -30.71 -20.64 7.43
N LEU A 267 -30.88 -21.87 7.91
CA LEU A 267 -30.71 -22.18 9.33
C LEU A 267 -29.23 -22.08 9.70
N VAL A 268 -28.93 -21.33 10.76
CA VAL A 268 -27.60 -21.17 11.32
C VAL A 268 -27.63 -21.62 12.77
N LEU A 269 -26.70 -22.52 13.13
CA LEU A 269 -26.49 -22.94 14.51
C LEU A 269 -25.18 -22.35 15.02
N ASN A 270 -25.22 -21.68 16.17
CA ASN A 270 -24.10 -21.00 16.80
C ASN A 270 -23.96 -21.49 18.24
N SER A 271 -22.85 -22.12 18.57
CA SER A 271 -22.57 -22.47 19.97
C SER A 271 -22.48 -21.18 20.81
N PRO A 272 -22.99 -21.19 22.06
CA PRO A 272 -22.95 -20.04 22.95
C PRO A 272 -21.56 -19.81 23.57
N THR A 273 -20.65 -20.78 23.46
CA THR A 273 -19.26 -20.64 23.91
C THR A 273 -18.33 -20.37 22.73
N THR A 274 -17.14 -19.82 22.99
CA THR A 274 -16.09 -19.62 21.98
C THR A 274 -14.85 -20.45 22.34
N GLY A 275 -13.91 -20.58 21.40
CA GLY A 275 -12.66 -21.32 21.65
C GLY A 275 -12.79 -22.82 21.42
N PHE A 276 -11.77 -23.57 21.82
CA PHE A 276 -11.68 -25.02 21.60
C PHE A 276 -12.78 -25.83 22.32
N ASN A 277 -13.35 -25.28 23.38
CA ASN A 277 -14.46 -25.88 24.12
C ASN A 277 -15.80 -25.77 23.38
N SER A 278 -15.88 -24.86 22.41
CA SER A 278 -17.08 -24.67 21.61
C SER A 278 -17.23 -25.81 20.61
N SER A 279 -18.39 -26.49 20.61
CA SER A 279 -18.65 -27.57 19.67
C SER A 279 -20.13 -27.73 19.33
N ILE A 280 -20.41 -28.19 18.12
CA ILE A 280 -21.75 -28.62 17.69
C ILE A 280 -21.59 -29.99 17.03
N ALA A 281 -22.24 -31.00 17.58
CA ALA A 281 -22.33 -32.33 16.97
C ALA A 281 -23.76 -32.58 16.49
N LEU A 282 -23.93 -32.85 15.21
CA LEU A 282 -25.18 -33.32 14.62
C LEU A 282 -25.17 -34.85 14.69
N GLN A 283 -26.12 -35.42 15.41
CA GLN A 283 -26.29 -36.86 15.54
C GLN A 283 -27.50 -37.30 14.73
N THR A 284 -27.55 -38.58 14.37
CA THR A 284 -28.74 -39.17 13.75
C THR A 284 -29.84 -39.29 14.82
N PRO A 285 -31.03 -38.69 14.61
CA PRO A 285 -32.19 -38.89 15.48
C PRO A 285 -32.66 -40.35 15.48
N ALA A 286 -33.38 -40.76 16.53
CA ALA A 286 -33.94 -42.11 16.62
C ALA A 286 -34.96 -42.44 15.52
N SER A 287 -35.68 -41.43 15.01
CA SER A 287 -36.59 -41.58 13.86
C SER A 287 -36.83 -40.25 13.16
N GLN A 288 -37.33 -40.30 11.91
CA GLN A 288 -37.81 -39.13 11.15
C GLN A 288 -36.79 -37.98 11.10
N ASP A 289 -35.57 -38.31 10.67
CA ASP A 289 -34.45 -37.37 10.61
C ASP A 289 -34.72 -36.18 9.68
N ALA A 290 -34.74 -34.98 10.26
CA ALA A 290 -34.93 -33.70 9.58
C ALA A 290 -33.60 -33.01 9.22
N THR A 291 -32.44 -33.58 9.56
CA THR A 291 -31.14 -32.91 9.40
C THR A 291 -30.91 -32.45 7.97
N ALA A 292 -31.08 -33.33 6.98
CA ALA A 292 -30.92 -32.98 5.57
C ALA A 292 -31.96 -31.97 5.08
N LEU A 293 -33.19 -32.05 5.59
CA LEU A 293 -34.29 -31.14 5.23
C LEU A 293 -34.11 -29.73 5.81
N LEU A 294 -33.38 -29.58 6.92
CA LEU A 294 -33.17 -28.29 7.59
C LEU A 294 -31.81 -27.66 7.28
N LEU A 295 -30.78 -28.49 7.07
CA LEU A 295 -29.40 -28.03 6.91
C LEU A 295 -28.78 -28.42 5.55
N GLY A 296 -29.47 -29.24 4.74
CA GLY A 296 -28.90 -29.86 3.54
C GLY A 296 -27.97 -31.03 3.85
N GLU A 297 -27.41 -31.62 2.79
CA GLU A 297 -26.45 -32.73 2.89
C GLU A 297 -25.07 -32.23 3.36
N LEU A 298 -24.92 -32.08 4.68
CA LEU A 298 -23.66 -31.71 5.32
C LEU A 298 -22.67 -32.89 5.30
N THR A 299 -21.47 -32.66 4.77
CA THR A 299 -20.35 -33.62 4.79
C THR A 299 -19.75 -33.79 6.19
N ASN A 300 -19.75 -32.73 6.99
CA ASN A 300 -19.30 -32.76 8.38
C ASN A 300 -20.51 -32.86 9.32
N LYS A 301 -20.37 -33.65 10.38
CA LYS A 301 -21.36 -33.75 11.47
C LYS A 301 -20.83 -33.24 12.81
N PHE A 302 -19.57 -32.82 12.86
CA PHE A 302 -18.94 -32.29 14.05
C PHE A 302 -18.21 -30.99 13.70
N TYR A 303 -18.52 -29.94 14.45
CA TYR A 303 -18.02 -28.60 14.25
C TYR A 303 -17.37 -28.11 15.53
N LEU A 304 -16.21 -27.49 15.40
CA LEU A 304 -15.44 -26.96 16.53
C LEU A 304 -15.30 -25.46 16.40
N GLY A 305 -15.30 -24.78 17.55
CA GLY A 305 -14.79 -23.44 17.66
C GLY A 305 -13.28 -23.41 17.50
N GLN A 306 -12.75 -22.20 17.53
CA GLN A 306 -11.32 -21.96 17.41
C GLN A 306 -10.87 -21.04 18.52
N ASP A 307 -9.75 -21.39 19.14
CA ASP A 307 -9.10 -20.54 20.13
C ASP A 307 -8.60 -19.24 19.53
N PRO A 308 -8.39 -18.21 20.36
CA PRO A 308 -7.75 -17.00 19.90
C PRO A 308 -6.36 -17.35 19.37
N GLN A 309 -6.00 -16.82 18.21
CA GLN A 309 -4.70 -17.04 17.60
C GLN A 309 -3.87 -15.77 17.73
N ALA A 310 -2.60 -15.91 18.11
CA ALA A 310 -1.67 -14.79 18.14
C ALA A 310 -1.45 -14.21 16.74
N ALA A 311 -1.10 -12.91 16.66
CA ALA A 311 -0.57 -12.32 15.44
C ALA A 311 0.72 -13.06 15.04
N LYS A 312 0.80 -13.51 13.79
CA LYS A 312 1.99 -14.19 13.26
C LYS A 312 2.37 -13.59 11.91
N ILE A 313 3.68 -13.48 11.70
CA ILE A 313 4.29 -13.14 10.41
C ILE A 313 5.35 -14.20 10.10
N GLN A 314 5.37 -14.66 8.86
CA GLN A 314 6.43 -15.50 8.32
C GLN A 314 7.09 -14.76 7.16
N GLY A 315 8.42 -14.75 7.12
CA GLY A 315 9.17 -14.16 6.00
C GLY A 315 8.91 -14.91 4.70
N GLN A 316 8.84 -14.17 3.59
CA GLN A 316 8.59 -14.75 2.25
C GLN A 316 9.87 -15.16 1.51
N ARG A 317 11.02 -14.63 1.92
CA ARG A 317 12.31 -14.95 1.32
C ARG A 317 12.88 -16.18 2.01
N ASP A 318 13.35 -17.15 1.23
CA ASP A 318 14.20 -18.20 1.76
C ASP A 318 15.54 -17.58 2.17
N LEU A 319 15.91 -17.76 3.43
CA LEU A 319 17.15 -17.26 4.01
C LEU A 319 18.18 -18.38 4.20
N SER A 320 17.94 -19.58 3.68
CA SER A 320 18.80 -20.75 3.84
C SER A 320 20.22 -20.54 3.30
N GLU A 321 20.38 -19.74 2.25
CA GLU A 321 21.67 -19.37 1.66
C GLU A 321 22.29 -18.11 2.28
N GLY A 322 21.66 -17.55 3.31
CA GLY A 322 22.04 -16.26 3.89
C GLY A 322 21.46 -15.06 3.14
N VAL A 323 21.67 -13.88 3.72
CA VAL A 323 21.24 -12.60 3.16
C VAL A 323 22.30 -11.54 3.45
N ASP A 324 22.65 -10.76 2.44
CA ASP A 324 23.51 -9.59 2.61
C ASP A 324 22.75 -8.48 3.33
N LEU A 325 23.25 -8.10 4.51
CA LEU A 325 22.72 -7.04 5.36
C LEU A 325 23.77 -5.93 5.60
N SER A 326 24.80 -5.84 4.73
CA SER A 326 25.75 -4.72 4.74
C SER A 326 25.03 -3.38 4.57
N GLU A 327 23.93 -3.39 3.82
CA GLU A 327 22.94 -2.31 3.72
C GLU A 327 21.58 -2.78 4.25
N ASN A 328 20.75 -1.86 4.75
CA ASN A 328 19.38 -2.14 5.23
C ASN A 328 19.28 -3.18 6.37
N SER A 329 20.28 -3.20 7.26
CA SER A 329 20.37 -4.16 8.37
C SER A 329 19.33 -3.99 9.48
N THR A 330 18.57 -2.91 9.50
CA THR A 330 17.76 -2.53 10.65
C THR A 330 16.29 -2.92 10.48
N LEU A 331 15.78 -3.75 11.38
CA LEU A 331 14.36 -4.09 11.48
C LEU A 331 13.71 -3.31 12.62
N GLN A 332 12.63 -2.60 12.31
CA GLN A 332 11.82 -1.89 13.32
C GLN A 332 10.44 -2.52 13.42
N PHE A 333 10.01 -2.86 14.64
CA PHE A 333 8.69 -3.44 14.88
C PHE A 333 8.14 -3.08 16.25
N ARG A 334 6.86 -3.38 16.47
CA ARG A 334 6.17 -3.23 17.74
C ARG A 334 5.25 -4.42 17.94
N VAL A 335 5.21 -4.96 19.15
CA VAL A 335 4.29 -6.03 19.55
C VAL A 335 3.32 -5.46 20.59
N ASP A 336 2.02 -5.70 20.41
CA ASP A 336 0.95 -5.35 21.35
C ASP A 336 0.92 -3.89 21.80
N GLY A 337 1.26 -2.96 20.91
CA GLY A 337 1.19 -1.53 21.21
C GLY A 337 2.33 -0.99 22.10
N ASN A 338 3.28 -1.84 22.50
CA ASN A 338 4.44 -1.48 23.32
C ASN A 338 5.42 -0.50 22.63
N THR A 339 6.53 -0.14 23.28
CA THR A 339 7.55 0.71 22.62
C THR A 339 8.10 0.06 21.35
N ARG A 340 8.36 0.88 20.32
CA ARG A 340 8.99 0.41 19.08
C ARG A 340 10.37 -0.15 19.40
N VAL A 341 10.64 -1.37 18.94
CA VAL A 341 11.93 -2.03 19.02
C VAL A 341 12.66 -1.84 17.69
N THR A 342 13.95 -1.52 17.76
CA THR A 342 14.85 -1.45 16.61
C THR A 342 15.93 -2.49 16.81
N VAL A 343 16.07 -3.41 15.86
CA VAL A 343 17.06 -4.50 15.89
C VAL A 343 17.98 -4.35 14.69
N ASN A 344 19.30 -4.32 14.93
CA ASN A 344 20.28 -4.50 13.86
C ASN A 344 20.45 -6.00 13.61
N CYS A 345 20.02 -6.46 12.44
CA CYS A 345 20.03 -7.86 12.03
C CYS A 345 21.38 -8.31 11.41
N ALA A 346 22.34 -7.41 11.17
CA ALA A 346 23.64 -7.76 10.59
C ALA A 346 24.62 -8.42 11.58
N GLY A 347 24.28 -8.46 12.88
CA GLY A 347 25.18 -8.97 13.92
C GLY A 347 26.38 -8.02 14.19
N GLU A 348 27.37 -8.49 14.96
CA GLU A 348 28.52 -7.66 15.38
C GLU A 348 29.57 -7.41 14.28
N SER A 349 29.45 -8.00 13.08
CA SER A 349 30.39 -7.79 11.97
C SER A 349 29.73 -8.02 10.59
N PRO A 350 29.36 -6.94 9.86
CA PRO A 350 28.62 -7.02 8.58
C PRO A 350 29.45 -7.43 7.34
N VAL A 351 30.68 -7.92 7.47
CA VAL A 351 31.60 -8.07 6.31
C VAL A 351 31.67 -9.51 5.80
N THR A 352 31.62 -9.61 4.47
CA THR A 352 31.40 -10.72 3.53
C THR A 352 32.26 -11.99 3.68
N ARG A 353 31.69 -13.13 3.27
CA ARG A 353 32.46 -14.33 2.88
C ARG A 353 33.18 -14.07 1.55
N ASP A 354 34.45 -14.46 1.51
CA ASP A 354 35.37 -14.45 0.35
C ASP A 354 34.87 -15.29 -0.85
#